data_AF-A0A8J4VL68-F1
#
_entry.id   AF-A0A8J4VL68-F1
#
_cell.length_a   1.000
_cell.length_b   1.000
_cell.length_c   1.000
_cell.angle_alpha   90.00
_cell.angle_beta   90.00
_cell.angle_gamma   90.00
#
_symmetry.space_group_name_H-M   'P 1'
#
loop_
_entity.id
_entity.type
_entity.pdbx_description
1 polymer ?
#
loop_
_entity_poly.entity_id
_entity_poly.type
_entity_poly.pdbx_seq_one_letter_code
_entity_poly.pdbx_strand_id
1 'polypeptide(L)'
;MHVIAHDPYSPADHARAIGVELVNFDQAITTAEFISLHMPLTPTTSKILNDDTFAKMKKGVRIVNVARGGVIDEDALVRALDARIVAQHLMFSQRSHQQQTINWFCMRMLLQLHILVPVQWKLRKGFNAQEAVVGALRGELAATAVNAPMVPAEVLSELKPYVVLAEKLGRLAVQLVAGGSGVKTVEVTYASARAPDDLDTRLLRAMITKGIIEPISSVFVNLVNADFTAKQRGLRISEERIVLDGSPESPLDFIQVQIANVESKFASVILESGEIKVEGQVKDGIPHLTRVGSFEVDVSLEGSIILCRQVDQPAMIGSVGSICVRRM
;
A
#
# COMPACT_ATOMS: atom_id res chain seq x y z
N MET A 1 35.41 -11.51 -1.89
CA MET A 1 34.39 -12.54 -1.57
C MET A 1 33.52 -12.67 -2.81
N HIS A 2 33.35 -13.89 -3.32
CA HIS A 2 32.44 -14.15 -4.45
C HIS A 2 31.04 -14.40 -3.89
N VAL A 3 30.05 -13.63 -4.31
CA VAL A 3 28.68 -13.70 -3.78
C VAL A 3 27.73 -14.13 -4.87
N ILE A 4 27.10 -15.29 -4.64
CA ILE A 4 26.01 -15.81 -5.47
C ILE A 4 24.74 -15.85 -4.62
N ALA A 5 23.59 -15.66 -5.26
CA ALA A 5 22.30 -15.70 -4.58
C ALA A 5 21.30 -16.56 -5.36
N HIS A 6 20.41 -17.22 -4.64
CA HIS A 6 19.22 -17.83 -5.20
C HIS A 6 17.99 -17.10 -4.66
N ASP A 7 17.28 -16.41 -5.54
CA ASP A 7 15.98 -15.79 -5.24
C ASP A 7 15.09 -15.87 -6.48
N PRO A 8 14.06 -16.74 -6.50
CA PRO A 8 13.19 -16.90 -7.67
C PRO A 8 12.28 -15.70 -7.92
N TYR A 9 12.22 -14.73 -7.00
CA TYR A 9 11.39 -13.54 -7.09
C TYR A 9 12.18 -12.26 -7.38
N SER A 10 13.52 -12.32 -7.39
CA SER A 10 14.36 -11.15 -7.64
C SER A 10 14.65 -10.98 -9.16
N PRO A 11 14.44 -9.78 -9.73
CA PRO A 11 14.78 -9.52 -11.13
C PRO A 11 16.30 -9.52 -11.34
N ALA A 12 16.77 -10.19 -12.39
CA ALA A 12 18.20 -10.40 -12.66
C ALA A 12 19.01 -9.10 -12.82
N ASP A 13 18.40 -8.05 -13.35
CA ASP A 13 19.07 -6.75 -13.51
C ASP A 13 19.36 -6.06 -12.17
N HIS A 14 18.52 -6.27 -11.16
CA HIS A 14 18.74 -5.73 -9.82
C HIS A 14 19.93 -6.40 -9.14
N ALA A 15 20.03 -7.74 -9.23
CA ALA A 15 21.17 -8.49 -8.69
C ALA A 15 22.49 -8.11 -9.37
N ARG A 16 22.47 -7.95 -10.71
CA ARG A 16 23.65 -7.52 -11.47
C ARG A 16 24.12 -6.11 -11.07
N ALA A 17 23.19 -5.19 -10.81
CA ALA A 17 23.51 -3.82 -10.37
C ALA A 17 24.23 -3.77 -9.01
N ILE A 18 23.97 -4.73 -8.12
CA ILE A 18 24.63 -4.85 -6.80
C ILE A 18 25.84 -5.81 -6.82
N GLY A 19 26.25 -6.29 -7.99
CA GLY A 19 27.40 -7.18 -8.15
C GLY A 19 27.19 -8.60 -7.64
N VAL A 20 25.93 -9.08 -7.62
CA VAL A 20 25.55 -10.43 -7.19
C VAL A 20 25.06 -11.23 -8.40
N GLU A 21 25.56 -12.46 -8.55
CA GLU A 21 25.08 -13.38 -9.58
C GLU A 21 23.89 -14.20 -9.05
N LEU A 22 22.76 -14.16 -9.77
CA LEU A 22 21.64 -15.05 -9.49
C LEU A 22 21.90 -16.42 -10.11
N VAL A 23 21.81 -17.44 -9.26
CA VAL A 23 21.98 -18.85 -9.64
C VAL A 23 20.76 -19.65 -9.20
N ASN A 24 20.60 -20.85 -9.75
CA ASN A 24 19.59 -21.79 -9.25
C ASN A 24 19.98 -22.33 -7.86
N PHE A 25 19.00 -22.87 -7.14
CA PHE A 25 19.20 -23.33 -5.76
C PHE A 25 20.26 -24.42 -5.63
N ASP A 26 20.24 -25.41 -6.53
CA ASP A 26 21.22 -26.51 -6.53
C ASP A 26 22.65 -25.99 -6.73
N GLN A 27 22.84 -25.04 -7.65
CA GLN A 27 24.13 -24.40 -7.87
C GLN A 27 24.57 -23.61 -6.63
N ALA A 28 23.66 -22.90 -5.95
CA ALA A 28 23.98 -22.17 -4.73
C ALA A 28 24.49 -23.10 -3.62
N ILE A 29 23.81 -24.22 -3.36
CA ILE A 29 24.18 -25.12 -2.25
C ILE A 29 25.40 -26.00 -2.54
N THR A 30 25.63 -26.34 -3.81
CA THR A 30 26.76 -27.20 -4.21
C THR A 30 28.09 -26.43 -4.31
N THR A 31 28.04 -25.13 -4.59
CA THR A 31 29.25 -24.32 -4.79
C THR A 31 29.65 -23.52 -3.56
N ALA A 32 28.71 -23.22 -2.65
CA ALA A 32 28.94 -22.38 -1.49
C ALA A 32 29.80 -23.05 -0.40
N GLU A 33 30.72 -22.26 0.17
CA GLU A 33 31.46 -22.59 1.40
C GLU A 33 30.80 -21.98 2.64
N PHE A 34 30.03 -20.90 2.43
CA PHE A 34 29.23 -20.21 3.43
C PHE A 34 27.82 -20.00 2.87
N ILE A 35 26.80 -20.38 3.65
CA ILE A 35 25.40 -20.23 3.27
C ILE A 35 24.70 -19.39 4.33
N SER A 36 24.06 -18.30 3.91
CA SER A 36 23.21 -17.48 4.78
C SER A 36 21.76 -17.53 4.30
N LEU A 37 20.82 -17.88 5.17
CA LEU A 37 19.41 -18.03 4.84
C LEU A 37 18.62 -16.80 5.28
N HIS A 38 17.84 -16.23 4.36
CA HIS A 38 17.04 -15.01 4.57
C HIS A 38 15.56 -15.14 4.16
N MET A 39 15.15 -16.32 3.67
CA MET A 39 13.80 -16.54 3.12
C MET A 39 12.71 -16.62 4.21
N PRO A 40 11.45 -16.24 3.92
CA PRO A 40 10.34 -16.51 4.83
C PRO A 40 10.07 -18.02 4.95
N LEU A 41 9.39 -18.45 6.03
CA LEU A 41 8.88 -19.82 6.15
C LEU A 41 7.53 -19.93 5.42
N THR A 42 7.50 -20.73 4.36
CA THR A 42 6.32 -21.06 3.55
C THR A 42 6.26 -22.58 3.36
N PRO A 43 5.18 -23.15 2.81
CA PRO A 43 5.16 -24.58 2.46
C PRO A 43 6.29 -24.99 1.50
N THR A 44 6.75 -24.08 0.64
CA THR A 44 7.83 -24.34 -0.33
C THR A 44 9.23 -24.19 0.25
N THR A 45 9.42 -23.39 1.32
CA THR A 45 10.73 -23.20 1.97
C THR A 45 10.85 -23.97 3.29
N SER A 46 9.79 -24.64 3.74
CA SER A 46 9.82 -25.49 4.93
C SER A 46 10.74 -26.68 4.68
N LYS A 47 11.72 -26.87 5.58
CA LYS A 47 12.72 -27.95 5.51
C LYS A 47 13.42 -28.02 4.14
N ILE A 48 13.64 -26.86 3.52
CA ILE A 48 14.35 -26.77 2.25
C ILE A 48 15.79 -27.24 2.39
N LEU A 49 16.40 -27.05 3.58
CA LEU A 49 17.63 -27.75 3.95
C LEU A 49 17.28 -29.03 4.71
N ASN A 50 17.39 -30.16 4.03
CA ASN A 50 17.15 -31.53 4.48
C ASN A 50 18.32 -32.45 4.10
N ASP A 51 18.22 -33.75 4.40
CA ASP A 51 19.29 -34.71 4.15
C ASP A 51 19.78 -34.71 2.70
N ASP A 52 18.86 -34.66 1.73
CA ASP A 52 19.20 -34.65 0.31
C ASP A 52 19.98 -33.41 -0.08
N THR A 53 19.57 -32.24 0.42
CA THR A 53 20.29 -30.99 0.14
C THR A 53 21.64 -30.94 0.85
N PHE A 54 21.75 -31.44 2.09
CA PHE A 54 23.02 -31.51 2.80
C PHE A 54 24.00 -32.44 2.08
N ALA A 55 23.53 -33.57 1.54
CA ALA A 55 24.36 -34.50 0.78
C ALA A 55 25.00 -33.85 -0.47
N LYS A 56 24.37 -32.82 -1.04
CA LYS A 56 24.88 -32.07 -2.20
C LYS A 56 25.89 -30.98 -1.82
N MET A 57 25.96 -30.57 -0.55
CA MET A 57 26.81 -29.47 -0.12
C MET A 57 28.29 -29.86 -0.06
N LYS A 58 29.16 -28.84 -0.14
CA LYS A 58 30.59 -29.03 0.15
C LYS A 58 30.80 -29.48 1.59
N LYS A 59 31.69 -30.46 1.78
CA LYS A 59 32.12 -30.85 3.13
C LYS A 59 32.80 -29.67 3.83
N GLY A 60 32.41 -29.42 5.06
CA GLY A 60 32.88 -28.30 5.87
C GLY A 60 32.13 -26.98 5.63
N VAL A 61 30.99 -26.99 4.93
CA VAL A 61 30.17 -25.80 4.72
C VAL A 61 29.76 -25.17 6.05
N ARG A 62 29.67 -23.84 6.10
CA ARG A 62 29.22 -23.09 7.27
C ARG A 62 27.88 -22.43 7.00
N ILE A 63 26.94 -22.59 7.92
CA ILE A 63 25.55 -22.20 7.70
C ILE A 63 25.11 -21.17 8.74
N VAL A 64 24.52 -20.09 8.27
CA VAL A 64 23.92 -19.05 9.09
C VAL A 64 22.44 -18.96 8.76
N ASN A 65 21.58 -19.31 9.69
CA ASN A 65 20.14 -19.14 9.54
C ASN A 65 19.67 -17.91 10.35
N VAL A 66 19.48 -16.80 9.64
CA VAL A 66 18.84 -15.57 10.17
C VAL A 66 17.38 -15.42 9.70
N ALA A 67 16.85 -16.44 9.03
CA ALA A 67 15.46 -16.54 8.63
C ALA A 67 14.58 -17.03 9.80
N ARG A 68 13.44 -17.66 9.50
CA ARG A 68 12.56 -18.29 10.49
C ARG A 68 13.04 -19.71 10.82
N GLY A 69 12.72 -20.18 12.04
CA GLY A 69 12.86 -21.61 12.38
C GLY A 69 11.96 -22.47 11.47
N GLY A 70 12.40 -23.69 11.16
CA GLY A 70 11.67 -24.64 10.29
C GLY A 70 12.04 -24.59 8.81
N VAL A 71 12.90 -23.68 8.37
CA VAL A 71 13.51 -23.70 7.02
C VAL A 71 14.57 -24.80 6.89
N ILE A 72 15.23 -25.14 8.00
CA ILE A 72 16.16 -26.26 8.10
C ILE A 72 15.46 -27.40 8.85
N ASP A 73 15.56 -28.61 8.33
CA ASP A 73 15.25 -29.82 9.09
C ASP A 73 16.34 -30.04 10.15
N GLU A 74 15.99 -29.82 11.41
CA GLU A 74 16.91 -29.90 12.55
C GLU A 74 17.53 -31.29 12.69
N ASP A 75 16.78 -32.35 12.42
CA ASP A 75 17.27 -33.73 12.56
C ASP A 75 18.27 -34.04 11.43
N ALA A 76 18.00 -33.57 10.21
CA ALA A 76 18.93 -33.68 9.09
C ALA A 76 20.21 -32.87 9.32
N LEU A 77 20.09 -31.69 9.94
CA LEU A 77 21.24 -30.86 10.30
C LEU A 77 22.14 -31.56 11.32
N VAL A 78 21.57 -32.23 12.32
CA VAL A 78 22.33 -33.02 13.30
C VAL A 78 23.13 -34.12 12.58
N ARG A 79 22.48 -34.88 11.70
CA ARG A 79 23.17 -35.91 10.89
C ARG A 79 24.27 -35.32 10.02
N ALA A 80 24.04 -34.17 9.41
CA ALA A 80 25.02 -33.49 8.56
C ALA A 80 26.23 -32.96 9.37
N LEU A 81 26.03 -32.53 10.62
CA LEU A 81 27.10 -32.16 11.54
C LEU A 81 27.92 -33.39 11.96
N ASP A 82 27.26 -34.48 12.33
CA ASP A 82 27.91 -35.74 12.71
C ASP A 82 28.73 -36.31 11.54
N ALA A 83 28.21 -36.22 10.31
CA ALA A 83 28.90 -36.60 9.07
C ALA A 83 30.01 -35.62 8.64
N ARG A 84 30.24 -34.53 9.39
CA ARG A 84 31.16 -33.42 9.06
C ARG A 84 30.94 -32.78 7.69
N ILE A 85 29.72 -32.87 7.18
CA ILE A 85 29.29 -32.13 5.99
C ILE A 85 29.18 -30.66 6.36
N VAL A 86 28.56 -30.35 7.50
CA VAL A 86 28.50 -29.00 8.06
C VAL A 86 29.59 -28.85 9.12
N ALA A 87 30.44 -27.84 9.00
CA ALA A 87 31.49 -27.56 10.00
C ALA A 87 30.97 -26.70 11.15
N GLN A 88 30.17 -25.69 10.83
CA GLN A 88 29.66 -24.71 11.79
C GLN A 88 28.28 -24.24 11.38
N HIS A 89 27.48 -23.92 12.38
CA HIS A 89 26.10 -23.54 12.19
C HIS A 89 25.66 -22.50 13.23
N LEU A 90 24.85 -21.54 12.80
CA LEU A 90 24.13 -20.59 13.67
C LEU A 90 22.63 -20.61 13.31
N MET A 91 21.76 -20.82 14.29
CA MET A 91 20.30 -20.79 14.09
C MET A 91 19.54 -20.41 15.34
N PHE A 92 18.36 -19.87 15.10
CA PHE A 92 17.31 -19.66 16.06
C PHE A 92 16.29 -20.82 16.02
N SER A 93 16.17 -21.59 17.11
CA SER A 93 15.10 -22.59 17.28
C SER A 93 14.14 -22.15 18.40
N GLN A 94 12.84 -22.28 18.16
CA GLN A 94 11.79 -21.98 19.15
C GLN A 94 11.40 -23.18 20.03
N ARG A 95 11.99 -24.37 19.81
CA ARG A 95 11.64 -25.55 20.61
C ARG A 95 12.12 -25.39 22.06
N SER A 96 11.18 -25.44 23.00
CA SER A 96 11.48 -25.67 24.42
C SER A 96 12.28 -26.96 24.53
N HIS A 97 13.43 -26.91 25.20
CA HIS A 97 14.29 -28.07 25.39
C HIS A 97 13.63 -29.07 26.33
N GLN A 98 12.81 -29.96 25.77
CA GLN A 98 12.63 -31.29 26.32
C GLN A 98 12.84 -32.29 25.17
N GLN A 99 13.71 -33.26 25.42
CA GLN A 99 14.13 -34.30 24.48
C GLN A 99 15.07 -33.83 23.35
N GLN A 100 16.38 -33.91 23.57
CA GLN A 100 17.17 -35.09 23.20
C GLN A 100 18.69 -34.86 23.37
N THR A 101 19.32 -35.91 23.84
CA THR A 101 20.74 -36.12 24.10
C THR A 101 21.50 -36.11 22.78
N ILE A 102 22.26 -35.05 22.46
CA ILE A 102 23.16 -35.02 21.30
C ILE A 102 24.57 -34.61 21.76
N ASN A 103 25.54 -35.37 21.26
CA ASN A 103 26.89 -35.58 21.75
C ASN A 103 27.76 -34.30 21.77
N TRP A 104 28.67 -34.25 22.74
CA TRP A 104 29.21 -33.07 23.41
C TRP A 104 30.47 -32.44 22.73
N PHE A 105 30.71 -32.58 21.42
CA PHE A 105 32.00 -32.17 20.83
C PHE A 105 31.96 -31.32 19.55
N CYS A 106 30.97 -30.45 19.39
CA CYS A 106 31.02 -29.35 18.42
C CYS A 106 30.71 -28.05 19.15
N MET A 107 31.63 -27.08 19.07
CA MET A 107 31.58 -25.80 19.77
C MET A 107 30.28 -25.06 19.44
N ARG A 108 29.28 -25.29 20.29
CA ARG A 108 27.88 -24.90 20.13
C ARG A 108 27.73 -23.45 20.60
N MET A 109 27.91 -22.49 19.71
CA MET A 109 27.59 -21.10 20.03
C MET A 109 26.08 -20.85 19.85
N LEU A 110 25.29 -21.38 20.78
CA LEU A 110 23.89 -21.00 20.99
C LEU A 110 23.88 -19.60 21.61
N LEU A 111 23.93 -18.57 20.78
CA LEU A 111 23.84 -17.20 21.24
C LEU A 111 22.40 -16.73 20.96
N GLN A 112 21.64 -16.50 22.04
CA GLN A 112 20.29 -15.91 22.00
C GLN A 112 20.37 -14.47 21.47
N LEU A 113 20.58 -14.30 20.16
CA LEU A 113 20.62 -12.99 19.51
C LEU A 113 19.20 -12.53 19.15
N HIS A 114 18.45 -12.13 20.17
CA HIS A 114 17.44 -11.06 20.00
C HIS A 114 18.11 -9.69 19.70
N ILE A 115 19.42 -9.67 19.47
CA ILE A 115 20.30 -8.49 19.29
C ILE A 115 20.66 -8.27 17.79
N LEU A 116 20.34 -9.21 16.89
CA LEU A 116 20.57 -9.03 15.43
C LEU A 116 19.66 -8.00 14.78
N VAL A 117 18.63 -7.54 15.49
CA VAL A 117 18.03 -6.24 15.21
C VAL A 117 18.85 -5.25 16.06
N PRO A 118 19.76 -4.44 15.47
CA PRO A 118 20.47 -3.42 16.22
C PRO A 118 19.51 -2.67 17.14
N VAL A 119 19.93 -2.25 18.32
CA VAL A 119 19.08 -1.38 19.18
C VAL A 119 18.51 -0.23 18.37
N GLN A 120 19.30 0.29 17.44
CA GLN A 120 18.92 1.32 16.47
C GLN A 120 17.75 0.90 15.56
N TRP A 121 17.74 -0.35 15.08
CA TRP A 121 16.62 -0.90 14.31
C TRP A 121 15.40 -1.21 15.17
N LYS A 122 15.56 -1.61 16.44
CA LYS A 122 14.42 -1.78 17.37
C LYS A 122 13.77 -0.45 17.68
N LEU A 123 14.60 0.57 17.98
CA LEU A 123 14.16 1.94 18.18
C LEU A 123 13.48 2.46 16.92
N ARG A 124 14.09 2.31 15.74
CA ARG A 124 13.51 2.78 14.48
C ARG A 124 12.23 2.03 14.08
N LYS A 125 12.13 0.72 14.34
CA LYS A 125 10.85 -0.01 14.21
C LYS A 125 9.81 0.52 15.19
N GLY A 126 10.20 0.85 16.43
CA GLY A 126 9.33 1.47 17.42
C GLY A 126 8.83 2.85 16.97
N PHE A 127 9.72 3.71 16.48
CA PHE A 127 9.38 5.02 15.91
C PHE A 127 8.46 4.87 14.69
N ASN A 128 8.82 4.01 13.73
CA ASN A 128 7.98 3.76 12.55
C ASN A 128 6.62 3.17 12.92
N ALA A 129 6.53 2.34 13.97
CA ALA A 129 5.26 1.83 14.47
C ALA A 129 4.45 2.91 15.17
N GLN A 130 5.09 3.80 15.94
CA GLN A 130 4.42 4.94 16.57
C GLN A 130 3.92 5.94 15.54
N GLU A 131 4.73 6.29 14.54
CA GLU A 131 4.32 7.13 13.42
C GLU A 131 3.21 6.47 12.61
N ALA A 132 3.29 5.16 12.36
CA ALA A 132 2.22 4.42 11.70
C ALA A 132 0.92 4.40 12.51
N VAL A 133 1.00 4.28 13.84
CA VAL A 133 -0.18 4.32 14.72
C VAL A 133 -0.77 5.73 14.78
N VAL A 134 0.06 6.77 14.93
CA VAL A 134 -0.39 8.16 14.94
C VAL A 134 -0.97 8.55 13.58
N GLY A 135 -0.29 8.17 12.49
CA GLY A 135 -0.76 8.35 11.13
C GLY A 135 -2.08 7.62 10.90
N ALA A 136 -2.21 6.35 11.29
CA ALA A 136 -3.46 5.60 11.16
C ALA A 136 -4.61 6.20 11.98
N LEU A 137 -4.34 6.72 13.18
CA LEU A 137 -5.34 7.44 14.00
C LEU A 137 -5.77 8.79 13.39
N ARG A 138 -4.92 9.37 12.55
CA ARG A 138 -5.22 10.57 11.74
C ARG A 138 -5.70 10.23 10.31
N GLY A 139 -5.73 8.94 9.96
CA GLY A 139 -5.93 8.37 8.61
C GLY A 139 -5.00 8.84 7.54
N GLU A 140 -3.78 9.11 7.93
CA GLU A 140 -2.65 9.12 7.05
C GLU A 140 -2.29 7.67 6.69
N LEU A 141 -1.71 7.49 5.50
CA LEU A 141 -1.31 6.18 5.01
C LEU A 141 -0.07 5.71 5.76
N ALA A 142 -0.19 4.61 6.51
CA ALA A 142 0.96 3.97 7.14
C ALA A 142 1.59 2.96 6.17
N ALA A 143 2.81 3.25 5.70
CA ALA A 143 3.58 2.38 4.81
C ALA A 143 3.90 0.98 5.39
N THR A 144 3.67 0.77 6.69
CA THR A 144 3.96 -0.46 7.43
C THR A 144 2.71 -1.28 7.80
N ALA A 145 1.53 -0.89 7.29
CA ALA A 145 0.28 -1.58 7.60
C ALA A 145 0.25 -3.00 7.02
N VAL A 146 0.22 -4.01 7.91
CA VAL A 146 0.30 -5.43 7.55
C VAL A 146 -0.93 -5.95 6.79
N ASN A 147 -2.06 -5.25 6.93
CA ASN A 147 -3.34 -5.60 6.31
C ASN A 147 -3.85 -4.52 5.34
N ALA A 148 -3.01 -3.54 4.98
CA ALA A 148 -3.28 -2.62 3.88
C ALA A 148 -2.48 -3.09 2.66
N PRO A 149 -2.96 -2.87 1.44
CA PRO A 149 -2.13 -3.02 0.24
C PRO A 149 -0.79 -2.30 0.45
N MET A 150 0.31 -3.01 0.28
CA MET A 150 1.64 -2.40 0.35
C MET A 150 1.86 -1.62 -0.93
N VAL A 151 1.58 -0.31 -0.90
CA VAL A 151 1.85 0.60 -2.01
C VAL A 151 3.32 1.03 -1.91
N PRO A 152 4.16 0.77 -2.93
CA PRO A 152 5.55 1.23 -2.94
C PRO A 152 5.64 2.75 -2.72
N ALA A 153 6.71 3.22 -2.08
CA ALA A 153 6.86 4.64 -1.73
C ALA A 153 6.93 5.53 -2.98
N GLU A 154 7.46 5.00 -4.07
CA GLU A 154 7.53 5.62 -5.39
C GLU A 154 6.13 5.87 -5.94
N VAL A 155 5.26 4.84 -5.91
CA VAL A 155 3.86 4.91 -6.36
C VAL A 155 3.05 5.85 -5.46
N LEU A 156 3.30 5.87 -4.15
CA LEU A 156 2.65 6.81 -3.24
C LEU A 156 3.00 8.27 -3.55
N SER A 157 4.27 8.53 -3.87
CA SER A 157 4.74 9.89 -4.17
C SER A 157 4.12 10.40 -5.47
N GLU A 158 3.99 9.53 -6.46
CA GLU A 158 3.33 9.81 -7.73
C GLU A 158 1.81 10.00 -7.59
N LEU A 159 1.14 9.14 -6.81
CA LEU A 159 -0.32 9.20 -6.63
C LEU A 159 -0.75 10.29 -5.65
N LYS A 160 0.16 10.86 -4.85
CA LYS A 160 -0.13 11.86 -3.81
C LYS A 160 -1.10 12.97 -4.23
N PRO A 161 -0.94 13.67 -5.37
CA PRO A 161 -1.89 14.70 -5.77
C PRO A 161 -3.27 14.13 -6.14
N TYR A 162 -3.33 12.93 -6.71
CA TYR A 162 -4.57 12.23 -7.03
C TYR A 162 -5.31 11.72 -5.79
N VAL A 163 -4.59 11.33 -4.74
CA VAL A 163 -5.13 10.98 -3.42
C VAL A 163 -5.86 12.18 -2.82
N VAL A 164 -5.25 13.37 -2.88
CA VAL A 164 -5.86 14.62 -2.42
C VAL A 164 -7.07 14.98 -3.27
N LEU A 165 -6.96 14.87 -4.59
CA LEU A 165 -8.06 15.11 -5.53
C LEU A 165 -9.26 14.20 -5.22
N ALA A 166 -9.01 12.89 -5.09
CA ALA A 166 -10.00 11.87 -4.78
C ALA A 166 -10.78 12.17 -3.49
N GLU A 167 -10.08 12.55 -2.41
CA GLU A 167 -10.73 12.95 -1.15
C GLU A 167 -11.61 14.20 -1.34
N LYS A 168 -11.09 15.23 -2.02
CA LYS A 168 -11.80 16.49 -2.23
C LYS A 168 -13.02 16.34 -3.12
N LEU A 169 -12.95 15.54 -4.18
CA LEU A 169 -14.09 15.24 -5.05
C LEU A 169 -15.20 14.50 -4.28
N GLY A 170 -14.84 13.50 -3.47
CA GLY A 170 -15.82 12.81 -2.61
C GLY A 170 -16.51 13.76 -1.63
N ARG A 171 -15.71 14.65 -1.01
CA ARG A 171 -16.22 15.68 -0.08
C ARG A 171 -17.13 16.70 -0.76
N LEU A 172 -16.77 17.15 -1.95
CA LEU A 172 -17.59 18.08 -2.73
C LEU A 172 -18.91 17.41 -3.15
N ALA A 173 -18.84 16.20 -3.71
CA ALA A 173 -20.00 15.46 -4.19
C ALA A 173 -21.06 15.29 -3.10
N VAL A 174 -20.66 14.85 -1.89
CA VAL A 174 -21.60 14.66 -0.79
C VAL A 174 -22.16 15.98 -0.23
N GLN A 175 -21.40 17.07 -0.27
CA GLN A 175 -21.87 18.38 0.18
C GLN A 175 -22.95 18.98 -0.72
N LEU A 176 -22.95 18.63 -2.01
CA LEU A 176 -23.94 19.06 -3.00
C LEU A 176 -25.29 18.36 -2.80
N VAL A 177 -25.32 17.17 -2.19
CA VAL A 177 -26.55 16.41 -1.93
C VAL A 177 -27.47 17.17 -0.95
N ALA A 178 -28.76 17.27 -1.28
CA ALA A 178 -29.82 17.73 -0.39
C ALA A 178 -30.41 16.55 0.41
N GLY A 179 -30.74 16.80 1.68
CA GLY A 179 -31.14 15.75 2.62
C GLY A 179 -32.54 15.20 2.32
N GLY A 180 -32.65 13.87 2.28
CA GLY A 180 -33.95 13.17 2.19
C GLY A 180 -33.83 11.65 2.01
N SER A 181 -33.05 11.20 1.02
CA SER A 181 -33.00 9.78 0.62
C SER A 181 -31.71 9.02 0.99
N GLY A 182 -30.66 9.75 1.39
CA GLY A 182 -29.33 9.21 1.66
C GLY A 182 -28.58 8.77 0.40
N VAL A 183 -27.25 8.82 0.44
CA VAL A 183 -26.40 8.38 -0.67
C VAL A 183 -26.35 6.85 -0.68
N LYS A 184 -26.88 6.22 -1.73
CA LYS A 184 -26.89 4.74 -1.87
C LYS A 184 -25.90 4.22 -2.90
N THR A 185 -25.74 4.95 -4.00
CA THR A 185 -24.97 4.52 -5.17
C THR A 185 -24.01 5.62 -5.58
N VAL A 186 -22.72 5.26 -5.61
CA VAL A 186 -21.63 6.10 -6.05
C VAL A 186 -20.92 5.36 -7.17
N GLU A 187 -20.75 6.03 -8.30
CA GLU A 187 -19.96 5.55 -9.41
C GLU A 187 -18.72 6.42 -9.54
N VAL A 188 -17.56 5.79 -9.66
CA VAL A 188 -16.28 6.46 -9.83
C VAL A 188 -15.69 6.06 -11.16
N THR A 189 -15.36 7.05 -11.98
CA THR A 189 -14.71 6.81 -13.27
C THR A 189 -13.27 7.32 -13.21
N TYR A 190 -12.33 6.46 -13.56
CA TYR A 190 -10.93 6.79 -13.71
C TYR A 190 -10.56 6.78 -15.19
N ALA A 191 -10.13 7.90 -15.72
CA ALA A 191 -9.56 7.96 -17.07
C ALA A 191 -8.03 7.94 -16.99
N SER A 192 -7.41 7.00 -17.69
CA SER A 192 -5.96 6.81 -17.65
C SER A 192 -5.46 6.24 -18.96
N ALA A 193 -4.25 6.64 -19.36
CA ALA A 193 -3.49 5.98 -20.41
C ALA A 193 -2.77 4.69 -19.94
N ARG A 194 -2.77 4.37 -18.64
CA ARG A 194 -2.15 3.16 -18.08
C ARG A 194 -3.02 1.93 -18.28
N ALA A 195 -2.38 0.78 -18.48
CA ALA A 195 -3.07 -0.50 -18.50
C ALA A 195 -3.71 -0.80 -17.12
N PRO A 196 -4.79 -1.61 -17.06
CA PRO A 196 -5.50 -1.90 -15.81
C PRO A 196 -4.65 -2.50 -14.68
N ASP A 197 -3.57 -3.21 -15.04
CA ASP A 197 -2.65 -3.85 -14.10
C ASP A 197 -1.57 -2.89 -13.55
N ASP A 198 -1.36 -1.75 -14.21
CA ASP A 198 -0.34 -0.74 -13.87
C ASP A 198 -0.89 0.39 -12.97
N LEU A 199 -2.18 0.38 -12.65
CA LEU A 199 -2.82 1.38 -11.80
C LEU A 199 -3.67 0.74 -10.69
N ASP A 200 -3.16 0.79 -9.47
CA ASP A 200 -3.90 0.37 -8.28
C ASP A 200 -4.84 1.47 -7.78
N THR A 201 -6.14 1.34 -8.10
CA THR A 201 -7.17 2.32 -7.69
C THR A 201 -7.68 2.15 -6.26
N ARG A 202 -7.26 1.11 -5.52
CA ARG A 202 -7.76 0.83 -4.16
C ARG A 202 -7.57 2.02 -3.23
N LEU A 203 -6.41 2.68 -3.36
CA LEU A 203 -6.11 3.88 -2.59
C LEU A 203 -7.06 5.03 -2.92
N LEU A 204 -7.29 5.30 -4.20
CA LEU A 204 -8.17 6.38 -4.65
C LEU A 204 -9.62 6.13 -4.23
N ARG A 205 -10.10 4.89 -4.38
CA ARG A 205 -11.41 4.44 -3.90
C ARG A 205 -11.58 4.69 -2.41
N ALA A 206 -10.58 4.35 -1.59
CA ALA A 206 -10.62 4.60 -0.16
C ALA A 206 -10.68 6.09 0.17
N MET A 207 -9.95 6.94 -0.54
CA MET A 207 -9.98 8.39 -0.35
C MET A 207 -11.29 9.04 -0.77
N ILE A 208 -11.90 8.59 -1.87
CA ILE A 208 -13.25 9.02 -2.27
C ILE A 208 -14.25 8.63 -1.19
N THR A 209 -14.18 7.38 -0.72
CA THR A 209 -15.04 6.87 0.36
C THR A 209 -14.89 7.71 1.63
N LYS A 210 -13.65 8.04 2.01
CA LYS A 210 -13.34 8.93 3.13
C LYS A 210 -13.98 10.31 2.93
N GLY A 211 -13.79 10.92 1.77
CA GLY A 211 -14.36 12.20 1.39
C GLY A 211 -15.89 12.23 1.47
N ILE A 212 -16.56 11.12 1.12
CA ILE A 212 -18.02 11.00 1.17
C ILE A 212 -18.53 10.78 2.60
N ILE A 213 -17.87 9.94 3.40
CA ILE A 213 -18.40 9.47 4.69
C ILE A 213 -18.06 10.42 5.84
N GLU A 214 -16.82 10.91 5.95
CA GLU A 214 -16.39 11.70 7.11
C GLU A 214 -17.14 13.03 7.29
N PRO A 215 -17.58 13.77 6.25
CA PRO A 215 -18.38 14.98 6.44
C PRO A 215 -19.76 14.72 7.06
N ILE A 216 -20.26 13.47 6.97
CA ILE A 216 -21.60 13.07 7.42
C ILE A 216 -21.54 12.05 8.57
N SER A 217 -20.35 11.80 9.13
CA SER A 217 -20.15 10.77 10.16
C SER A 217 -18.93 11.05 11.03
N SER A 218 -18.99 10.63 12.30
CA SER A 218 -17.85 10.59 13.24
C SER A 218 -16.92 9.38 13.02
N VAL A 219 -17.09 8.63 11.94
CA VAL A 219 -16.32 7.39 11.71
C VAL A 219 -15.10 7.76 10.91
N PHE A 220 -13.95 7.33 11.40
CA PHE A 220 -12.67 7.52 10.76
C PHE A 220 -12.49 6.53 9.60
N VAL A 221 -12.21 7.00 8.39
CA VAL A 221 -12.07 6.14 7.19
C VAL A 221 -10.62 6.09 6.70
N ASN A 222 -10.13 4.88 6.43
CA ASN A 222 -8.80 4.60 5.90
C ASN A 222 -8.86 3.48 4.85
N LEU A 223 -7.71 3.18 4.23
CA LEU A 223 -7.57 2.18 3.17
C LEU A 223 -8.06 0.77 3.56
N VAL A 224 -7.99 0.41 4.84
CA VAL A 224 -8.37 -0.92 5.34
C VAL A 224 -9.86 -1.03 5.59
N ASN A 225 -10.48 0.02 6.16
CA ASN A 225 -11.88 -0.03 6.58
C ASN A 225 -12.85 0.67 5.60
N ALA A 226 -12.39 1.31 4.53
CA ALA A 226 -13.23 2.08 3.61
C ALA A 226 -14.40 1.25 3.06
N ASP A 227 -14.10 0.10 2.44
CA ASP A 227 -15.11 -0.77 1.83
C ASP A 227 -16.08 -1.34 2.86
N PHE A 228 -15.57 -1.73 4.03
CA PHE A 228 -16.40 -2.23 5.12
C PHE A 228 -17.36 -1.14 5.62
N THR A 229 -16.84 0.08 5.82
CA THR A 229 -17.62 1.23 6.32
C THR A 229 -18.68 1.67 5.31
N ALA A 230 -18.34 1.68 4.02
CA ALA A 230 -19.30 1.95 2.95
C ALA A 230 -20.43 0.91 2.95
N LYS A 231 -20.11 -0.38 2.96
CA LYS A 231 -21.10 -1.47 2.99
C LYS A 231 -22.00 -1.42 4.22
N GLN A 232 -21.45 -1.16 5.41
CA GLN A 232 -22.21 -1.05 6.66
C GLN A 232 -23.26 0.07 6.61
N ARG A 233 -23.04 1.08 5.77
CA ARG A 233 -23.95 2.21 5.57
C ARG A 233 -24.87 2.05 4.36
N GLY A 234 -24.86 0.89 3.71
CA GLY A 234 -25.62 0.65 2.49
C GLY A 234 -25.13 1.45 1.28
N LEU A 235 -23.89 1.96 1.32
CA LEU A 235 -23.25 2.67 0.22
C LEU A 235 -22.61 1.65 -0.73
N ARG A 236 -23.12 1.58 -1.95
CA ARG A 236 -22.54 0.80 -3.05
C ARG A 236 -21.65 1.71 -3.90
N ILE A 237 -20.35 1.42 -3.89
CA ILE A 237 -19.36 2.11 -4.71
C ILE A 237 -18.94 1.18 -5.85
N SER A 238 -19.24 1.59 -7.08
CA SER A 238 -18.73 0.98 -8.32
C SER A 238 -17.61 1.82 -8.91
N GLU A 239 -16.68 1.16 -9.59
CA GLU A 239 -15.58 1.80 -10.30
C GLU A 239 -15.65 1.40 -11.77
N GLU A 240 -15.47 2.37 -12.64
CA GLU A 240 -15.28 2.21 -14.07
C GLU A 240 -13.90 2.79 -14.46
N ARG A 241 -13.25 2.15 -15.43
CA ARG A 241 -11.97 2.61 -15.96
C ARG A 241 -12.10 2.85 -17.45
N ILE A 242 -11.68 4.04 -17.89
CA ILE A 242 -11.63 4.42 -19.29
C ILE A 242 -10.15 4.45 -19.67
N VAL A 243 -9.77 3.59 -20.61
CA VAL A 243 -8.43 3.59 -21.19
C VAL A 243 -8.39 4.65 -22.29
N LEU A 244 -7.47 5.61 -22.17
CA LEU A 244 -7.28 6.68 -23.14
C LEU A 244 -5.98 6.50 -23.93
N ASP A 245 -5.98 7.01 -25.17
CA ASP A 245 -4.75 7.15 -25.94
C ASP A 245 -3.97 8.36 -25.39
N GLY A 246 -2.88 8.12 -24.65
CA GLY A 246 -2.15 9.19 -23.94
C GLY A 246 -0.77 8.77 -23.41
N SER A 247 -0.13 9.66 -22.65
CA SER A 247 1.18 9.38 -22.04
C SER A 247 1.01 8.57 -20.74
N PRO A 248 1.65 7.40 -20.58
CA PRO A 248 1.59 6.63 -19.33
C PRO A 248 2.36 7.29 -18.18
N GLU A 249 3.09 8.39 -18.43
CA GLU A 249 3.77 9.18 -17.39
C GLU A 249 2.78 9.80 -16.40
N SER A 250 1.59 10.19 -16.86
CA SER A 250 0.52 10.66 -15.97
C SER A 250 -0.33 9.47 -15.53
N PRO A 251 -0.49 9.21 -14.21
CA PRO A 251 -1.30 8.09 -13.72
C PRO A 251 -2.77 8.17 -14.14
N LEU A 252 -3.32 9.38 -14.20
CA LEU A 252 -4.72 9.66 -14.47
C LEU A 252 -4.88 10.98 -15.20
N ASP A 253 -5.72 10.99 -16.22
CA ASP A 253 -6.17 12.21 -16.90
C ASP A 253 -7.24 12.92 -16.07
N PHE A 254 -8.25 12.17 -15.60
CA PHE A 254 -9.28 12.70 -14.71
C PHE A 254 -9.85 11.66 -13.75
N ILE A 255 -10.40 12.14 -12.65
CA ILE A 255 -11.24 11.38 -11.72
C ILE A 255 -12.63 12.01 -11.74
N GLN A 256 -13.64 11.16 -11.89
CA GLN A 256 -15.04 11.57 -11.88
C GLN A 256 -15.78 10.82 -10.78
N VAL A 257 -16.61 11.54 -10.03
CA VAL A 257 -17.48 10.97 -8.99
C VAL A 257 -18.91 11.33 -9.31
N GLN A 258 -19.75 10.31 -9.44
CA GLN A 258 -21.16 10.42 -9.73
C GLN A 258 -21.98 9.82 -8.59
N ILE A 259 -22.94 10.59 -8.09
CA ILE A 259 -23.89 10.15 -7.08
C ILE A 259 -25.28 10.13 -7.70
N ALA A 260 -25.90 8.95 -7.74
CA ALA A 260 -27.21 8.77 -8.34
C ALA A 260 -28.35 8.75 -7.32
N ASN A 261 -29.58 9.04 -7.78
CA ASN A 261 -30.82 9.02 -7.01
C ASN A 261 -30.82 9.97 -5.80
N VAL A 262 -30.25 11.15 -5.98
CA VAL A 262 -30.12 12.17 -4.93
C VAL A 262 -30.76 13.49 -5.36
N GLU A 263 -31.29 14.20 -4.38
CA GLU A 263 -31.60 15.62 -4.54
C GLU A 263 -30.32 16.43 -4.37
N SER A 264 -30.27 17.62 -4.96
CA SER A 264 -29.14 18.56 -4.81
C SER A 264 -29.60 19.85 -4.17
N LYS A 265 -28.72 20.46 -3.38
CA LYS A 265 -28.88 21.84 -2.89
C LYS A 265 -28.84 22.85 -4.04
N PHE A 266 -28.27 22.45 -5.17
CA PHE A 266 -28.15 23.25 -6.38
C PHE A 266 -28.91 22.55 -7.51
N ALA A 267 -30.14 22.99 -7.77
CA ALA A 267 -30.98 22.40 -8.82
C ALA A 267 -30.31 22.36 -10.20
N SER A 268 -29.45 23.33 -10.51
CA SER A 268 -28.68 23.40 -11.76
C SER A 268 -27.52 22.40 -11.84
N VAL A 269 -27.16 21.75 -10.75
CA VAL A 269 -26.07 20.76 -10.69
C VAL A 269 -26.60 19.33 -10.87
N ILE A 270 -27.91 19.11 -10.68
CA ILE A 270 -28.55 17.83 -10.96
C ILE A 270 -28.66 17.68 -12.47
N LEU A 271 -28.12 16.60 -13.01
CA LEU A 271 -28.41 16.17 -14.38
C LEU A 271 -29.89 15.75 -14.48
N GLU A 272 -30.49 15.79 -15.67
CA GLU A 272 -31.90 15.40 -15.87
C GLU A 272 -32.24 14.00 -15.33
N SER A 273 -31.22 13.15 -15.17
CA SER A 273 -31.25 11.80 -14.58
C SER A 273 -31.35 11.75 -13.04
N GLY A 274 -31.31 12.87 -12.32
CA GLY A 274 -31.31 12.87 -10.84
C GLY A 274 -29.93 12.55 -10.23
N GLU A 275 -28.87 12.92 -10.94
CA GLU A 275 -27.49 12.57 -10.60
C GLU A 275 -26.64 13.82 -10.39
N ILE A 276 -25.77 13.77 -9.37
CA ILE A 276 -24.75 14.79 -9.14
C ILE A 276 -23.42 14.25 -9.67
N LYS A 277 -22.79 15.03 -10.53
CA LYS A 277 -21.55 14.66 -11.20
C LYS A 277 -20.46 15.69 -10.90
N VAL A 278 -19.32 15.26 -10.40
CA VAL A 278 -18.14 16.12 -10.22
C VAL A 278 -16.93 15.47 -10.85
N GLU A 279 -16.06 16.29 -11.41
CA GLU A 279 -14.86 15.83 -12.10
C GLU A 279 -13.69 16.74 -11.77
N GLY A 280 -12.50 16.16 -11.68
CA GLY A 280 -11.29 16.93 -11.53
C GLY A 280 -10.07 16.25 -12.12
N GLN A 281 -9.02 17.04 -12.25
CA GLN A 281 -7.75 16.69 -12.86
C GLN A 281 -6.60 17.19 -11.97
N VAL A 282 -5.41 16.64 -12.14
CA VAL A 282 -4.20 17.16 -11.50
C VAL A 282 -3.41 17.94 -12.55
N LYS A 283 -3.20 19.23 -12.32
CA LYS A 283 -2.38 20.11 -13.17
C LYS A 283 -1.15 20.53 -12.36
N ASP A 284 0.05 20.21 -12.85
CA ASP A 284 1.32 20.53 -12.18
C ASP A 284 1.38 20.10 -10.70
N GLY A 285 0.78 18.94 -10.38
CA GLY A 285 0.70 18.41 -9.00
C GLY A 285 -0.39 19.06 -8.14
N ILE A 286 -1.18 19.99 -8.68
CA ILE A 286 -2.25 20.70 -7.98
C ILE A 286 -3.62 20.14 -8.42
N PRO A 287 -4.45 19.65 -7.48
CA PRO A 287 -5.81 19.20 -7.76
C PRO A 287 -6.69 20.35 -8.25
N HIS A 288 -7.32 20.19 -9.41
CA HIS A 288 -8.27 21.13 -9.98
C HIS A 288 -9.63 20.46 -10.18
N LEU A 289 -10.68 21.24 -9.94
CA LEU A 289 -12.05 20.90 -10.31
C LEU A 289 -12.26 21.32 -11.76
N THR A 290 -12.70 20.38 -12.60
CA THR A 290 -12.96 20.61 -14.02
C THR A 290 -14.45 20.61 -14.36
N ARG A 291 -15.28 19.96 -13.53
CA ARG A 291 -16.72 19.94 -13.74
C ARG A 291 -17.54 19.82 -12.46
N VAL A 292 -18.69 20.51 -12.43
CA VAL A 292 -19.73 20.38 -11.41
C VAL A 292 -21.10 20.36 -12.09
N GLY A 293 -21.77 19.21 -12.07
CA GLY A 293 -23.02 18.98 -12.80
C GLY A 293 -22.83 19.18 -14.30
N SER A 294 -23.57 20.14 -14.85
CA SER A 294 -23.47 20.57 -16.25
C SER A 294 -22.44 21.68 -16.50
N PHE A 295 -21.77 22.19 -15.46
CA PHE A 295 -20.86 23.33 -15.59
C PHE A 295 -19.41 22.87 -15.69
N GLU A 296 -18.75 23.25 -16.78
CA GLU A 296 -17.29 23.19 -16.89
C GLU A 296 -16.67 24.36 -16.11
N VAL A 297 -15.65 24.06 -15.32
CA VAL A 297 -14.95 25.01 -14.45
C VAL A 297 -13.45 24.74 -14.51
N ASP A 298 -12.64 25.70 -14.10
CA ASP A 298 -11.21 25.48 -13.89
C ASP A 298 -10.80 26.15 -12.57
N VAL A 299 -10.91 25.39 -11.48
CA VAL A 299 -10.73 25.92 -10.12
C VAL A 299 -9.79 25.02 -9.34
N SER A 300 -8.68 25.58 -8.85
CA SER A 300 -7.81 24.86 -7.90
C SER A 300 -8.62 24.46 -6.67
N LEU A 301 -8.53 23.19 -6.29
CA LEU A 301 -9.19 22.65 -5.10
C LEU A 301 -8.42 22.97 -3.80
N GLU A 302 -7.48 23.92 -3.81
CA GLU A 302 -6.75 24.37 -2.63
C GLU A 302 -7.54 25.35 -1.76
N GLY A 303 -7.27 25.34 -0.45
CA GLY A 303 -7.93 26.23 0.50
C GLY A 303 -9.42 25.95 0.70
N SER A 304 -10.19 27.01 0.89
CA SER A 304 -11.65 26.96 1.08
C SER A 304 -12.36 27.45 -0.17
N ILE A 305 -13.30 26.65 -0.67
CA ILE A 305 -14.10 26.98 -1.85
C ILE A 305 -15.53 27.23 -1.42
N ILE A 306 -16.07 28.35 -1.89
CA ILE A 306 -17.46 28.74 -1.65
C ILE A 306 -18.22 28.57 -2.96
N LEU A 307 -19.20 27.68 -2.97
CA LEU A 307 -20.14 27.55 -4.07
C LEU A 307 -21.42 28.33 -3.75
N CYS A 308 -21.75 29.31 -4.59
CA CYS A 308 -22.92 30.15 -4.42
C CYS A 308 -23.88 30.02 -5.61
N ARG A 309 -25.16 29.84 -5.33
CA ARG A 309 -26.22 30.00 -6.32
C ARG A 309 -26.68 31.45 -6.30
N GLN A 310 -26.67 32.10 -7.45
CA GLN A 310 -27.23 33.44 -7.60
C GLN A 310 -28.21 33.48 -8.77
N VAL A 311 -29.15 34.41 -8.70
CA VAL A 311 -29.90 34.87 -9.88
C VAL A 311 -29.02 35.90 -10.58
N ASP A 312 -28.84 35.76 -11.89
CA ASP A 312 -27.99 36.68 -12.65
C ASP A 312 -28.62 38.07 -12.68
N GLN A 313 -27.97 39.01 -12.00
CA GLN A 313 -28.39 40.40 -11.85
C GLN A 313 -27.14 41.30 -11.80
N PRO A 314 -27.24 42.55 -12.29
CA PRO A 314 -26.14 43.50 -12.21
C PRO A 314 -25.60 43.65 -10.78
N ALA A 315 -24.27 43.79 -10.65
CA ALA A 315 -23.53 44.01 -9.41
C ALA A 315 -23.45 42.84 -8.40
N MET A 316 -24.07 41.69 -8.66
CA MET A 316 -24.08 40.57 -7.70
C MET A 316 -22.68 40.03 -7.33
N ILE A 317 -21.76 39.92 -8.30
CA ILE A 317 -20.37 39.49 -8.05
C ILE A 317 -19.68 40.44 -7.05
N GLY A 318 -19.86 41.75 -7.23
CA GLY A 318 -19.28 42.76 -6.34
C GLY A 318 -19.88 42.70 -4.93
N SER A 319 -21.18 42.42 -4.81
CA SER A 319 -21.84 42.25 -3.51
C SER A 319 -21.32 41.03 -2.75
N VAL A 320 -21.19 39.87 -3.42
CA VAL A 320 -20.63 38.65 -2.82
C VAL A 320 -19.19 38.87 -2.38
N GLY A 321 -18.35 39.44 -3.25
CA GLY A 321 -16.96 39.76 -2.92
C GLY A 321 -16.84 40.68 -1.69
N SER A 322 -17.69 41.71 -1.61
CA SER A 322 -17.71 42.65 -0.48
C SER A 322 -18.10 41.99 0.85
N ILE A 323 -19.00 41.00 0.82
CA ILE A 323 -19.40 40.25 2.02
C ILE A 323 -18.27 39.37 2.51
N CYS A 324 -17.58 38.68 1.59
CA CYS A 324 -16.45 37.81 1.93
C CYS A 324 -15.30 38.61 2.56
N VAL A 325 -14.96 39.78 1.99
CA VAL A 325 -13.89 40.65 2.51
C VAL A 325 -14.20 41.22 3.89
N ARG A 326 -15.47 41.54 4.19
CA ARG A 326 -15.87 42.11 5.50
C ARG A 326 -15.90 41.11 6.65
N ARG A 327 -15.84 39.81 6.36
CA ARG A 327 -15.97 38.72 7.36
C ARG A 327 -14.72 37.84 7.50
N MET A 328 -13.68 38.12 6.72
CA MET A 328 -12.31 37.64 6.96
C MET A 328 -11.58 38.59 7.91
#